data_AF-A0A659UKB9-F1
#
_entry.id   AF-A0A659UKB9-F1
#
_cell.length_a   1.000
_cell.length_b   1.000
_cell.length_c   1.000
_cell.angle_alpha   90.00
_cell.angle_beta   90.00
_cell.angle_gamma   90.00
#
_symmetry.space_group_name_H-M   'P 1'
#
loop_
_entity.id
_entity.type
_entity.pdbx_description
1 polymer ?
#
loop_
_entity_poly.entity_id
_entity_poly.type
_entity_poly.pdbx_seq_one_letter_code
_entity_poly.pdbx_strand_id
1 'polypeptide(L)'
;MHARPLDKKPLDRQASIESALRTVATEQAGIAALAEALENGLAAPFAHAVDMISKIEGRLIVTGVGKSGHIGSKIAATLASTGTPAFFVHPAEANHGDLGMIAKDDAII
;
A
#
# COMPACT_ATOMS: atom_id res chain seq x y z
N MET A 1 -10.36 25.86 33.82
CA MET A 1 -9.95 24.43 33.87
C MET A 1 -8.51 24.34 33.38
N HIS A 2 -7.54 24.26 34.29
CA HIS A 2 -6.13 24.09 33.92
C HIS A 2 -5.86 22.61 33.59
N ALA A 3 -5.45 22.33 32.36
CA ALA A 3 -4.96 21.01 31.97
C ALA A 3 -3.70 20.70 32.82
N ARG A 4 -3.74 19.61 33.59
CA ARG A 4 -2.57 19.08 34.29
C ARG A 4 -1.48 18.79 33.25
N PRO A 5 -0.21 19.18 33.48
CA PRO A 5 0.87 18.77 32.59
C PRO A 5 0.89 17.24 32.53
N LEU A 6 0.92 16.67 31.33
CA LEU A 6 1.11 15.24 31.16
C LEU A 6 2.47 14.90 31.76
N ASP A 7 2.46 14.11 32.83
CA ASP A 7 3.66 13.65 33.52
C ASP A 7 4.40 12.69 32.58
N LYS A 8 5.36 13.22 31.82
CA LYS A 8 6.08 12.45 30.81
C LYS A 8 7.11 11.58 31.50
N LYS A 9 6.86 10.28 31.53
CA LYS A 9 7.85 9.28 31.97
C LYS A 9 9.20 9.53 31.27
N PRO A 10 10.33 9.46 31.98
CA PRO A 10 11.64 9.62 31.36
C PRO A 10 11.80 8.63 30.20
N LEU A 11 12.35 9.11 29.09
CA LEU A 11 12.62 8.30 27.90
C LEU A 11 13.65 7.21 28.23
N ASP A 12 13.23 5.95 28.14
CA ASP A 12 14.14 4.82 28.17
C ASP A 12 14.73 4.62 26.77
N ARG A 13 15.98 5.04 26.60
CA ARG A 13 16.71 4.95 25.33
C ARG A 13 16.92 3.51 24.90
N GLN A 14 17.24 2.62 25.85
CA GLN A 14 17.52 1.22 25.54
C GLN A 14 16.23 0.53 25.08
N ALA A 15 15.13 0.69 25.82
CA ALA A 15 13.83 0.14 25.42
C ALA A 15 13.34 0.69 24.07
N SER A 16 13.63 1.96 23.76
CA SER A 16 13.28 2.58 22.47
C SER A 16 14.02 1.92 21.30
N ILE A 17 15.34 1.69 21.45
CA ILE A 17 16.15 1.00 20.43
C ILE A 17 15.70 -0.45 20.27
N GLU A 18 15.46 -1.16 21.37
CA GLU A 18 14.93 -2.53 21.30
C GLU A 18 13.58 -2.59 20.58
N SER A 19 12.71 -1.59 20.79
CA SER A 19 11.44 -1.51 20.06
C SER A 19 11.64 -1.26 18.57
N ALA A 20 12.55 -0.37 18.18
CA ALA A 20 12.86 -0.11 16.79
C ALA A 20 13.42 -1.36 16.09
N LEU A 21 14.36 -2.06 16.75
CA LEU A 21 14.93 -3.29 16.24
C LEU A 21 13.89 -4.40 16.07
N ARG A 22 12.94 -4.54 17.02
CA ARG A 22 11.81 -5.47 16.87
C ARG A 22 10.94 -5.15 15.67
N THR A 23 10.64 -3.87 15.42
CA THR A 23 9.86 -3.46 14.25
C THR A 23 10.57 -3.86 12.97
N VAL A 24 11.85 -3.51 12.82
CA VAL A 24 12.65 -3.85 11.63
C VAL A 24 12.72 -5.37 11.43
N ALA A 25 12.95 -6.14 12.50
CA ALA A 25 12.96 -7.60 12.42
C ALA A 25 11.62 -8.18 11.95
N THR A 26 10.50 -7.59 12.39
CA THR A 26 9.15 -7.99 11.95
C THR A 26 8.94 -7.69 10.47
N GLU A 27 9.39 -6.53 9.99
CA GLU A 27 9.31 -6.17 8.57
C GLU A 27 10.15 -7.11 7.70
N GLN A 28 11.38 -7.43 8.12
CA GLN A 28 12.23 -8.41 7.44
C GLN A 28 11.57 -9.80 7.35
N ALA A 29 10.96 -10.27 8.44
CA ALA A 29 10.23 -11.53 8.45
C ALA A 29 9.03 -11.50 7.47
N GLY A 30 8.33 -10.38 7.37
CA GLY A 30 7.25 -10.20 6.40
C GLY A 30 7.72 -10.28 4.94
N ILE A 31 8.86 -9.68 4.63
CA ILE A 31 9.46 -9.77 3.28
C ILE A 31 9.92 -11.20 2.96
N ALA A 32 10.52 -11.90 3.94
CA ALA A 32 10.88 -13.31 3.77
C ALA A 32 9.65 -14.19 3.51
N ALA A 33 8.58 -14.01 4.28
CA ALA A 33 7.32 -14.73 4.08
C ALA A 33 6.68 -14.45 2.71
N LEU A 34 6.82 -13.22 2.17
CA LEU A 34 6.36 -12.91 0.82
C LEU A 34 7.16 -13.68 -0.25
N ALA A 35 8.49 -13.79 -0.09
CA ALA A 35 9.32 -14.57 -1.00
C ALA A 35 8.92 -16.06 -0.98
N GLU A 36 8.72 -16.63 0.21
CA GLU A 36 8.23 -18.01 0.36
C GLU A 36 6.84 -18.19 -0.27
N ALA A 37 5.93 -17.22 -0.11
CA ALA A 37 4.60 -17.28 -0.71
C ALA A 37 4.66 -17.28 -2.25
N LEU A 38 5.57 -16.51 -2.84
CA LEU A 38 5.79 -16.50 -4.29
C LEU A 38 6.24 -17.88 -4.79
N GLU A 39 7.05 -18.61 -4.04
CA GLU A 39 7.44 -19.98 -4.36
C GLU A 39 6.33 -21.01 -4.05
N ASN A 40 5.37 -20.66 -3.19
CA ASN A 40 4.34 -21.57 -2.67
C ASN A 40 2.91 -21.07 -2.93
N GLY A 41 2.52 -21.03 -4.20
CA GLY A 41 1.13 -20.82 -4.63
C GLY A 41 0.77 -19.38 -5.02
N LEU A 42 1.57 -18.37 -4.65
CA LEU A 42 1.33 -16.98 -5.07
C LEU A 42 1.93 -16.66 -6.45
N ALA A 43 2.89 -17.44 -6.96
CA ALA A 43 3.51 -17.20 -8.28
C ALA A 43 2.48 -17.10 -9.42
N ALA A 44 1.56 -18.06 -9.54
CA ALA A 44 0.58 -18.09 -10.63
C ALA A 44 -0.37 -16.88 -10.62
N PRO A 45 -1.07 -16.54 -9.52
CA PRO A 45 -1.91 -15.34 -9.48
C PRO A 45 -1.10 -14.04 -9.62
N PHE A 46 0.13 -13.98 -9.12
CA PHE A 46 1.01 -12.82 -9.32
C PHE A 46 1.32 -12.62 -10.81
N ALA A 47 1.74 -13.67 -11.51
CA ALA A 47 2.02 -13.61 -12.95
C ALA A 47 0.78 -13.26 -13.75
N HIS A 48 -0.40 -13.77 -13.37
CA HIS A 48 -1.68 -13.42 -13.99
C HIS A 48 -1.98 -11.93 -13.82
N ALA A 49 -1.82 -11.37 -12.61
CA ALA A 49 -2.02 -9.95 -12.37
C ALA A 49 -1.10 -9.08 -13.24
N VAL A 50 0.19 -9.44 -13.33
CA VAL A 50 1.14 -8.75 -14.21
C VAL A 50 0.71 -8.83 -15.68
N ASP A 51 0.30 -9.99 -16.16
CA ASP A 51 -0.15 -10.20 -17.54
C ASP A 51 -1.40 -9.34 -17.85
N MET A 52 -2.39 -9.32 -16.96
CA MET A 52 -3.58 -8.48 -17.11
C MET A 52 -3.22 -6.99 -17.17
N ILE A 53 -2.43 -6.50 -16.21
CA ILE A 53 -2.01 -5.09 -16.16
C ILE A 53 -1.22 -4.71 -17.42
N SER A 54 -0.38 -5.62 -17.94
CA SER A 54 0.42 -5.35 -19.13
C SER A 54 -0.40 -5.18 -20.42
N LYS A 55 -1.66 -5.65 -20.42
CA LYS A 55 -2.55 -5.67 -21.59
C LYS A 55 -3.63 -4.59 -21.55
N ILE A 56 -3.74 -3.80 -20.48
CA ILE A 56 -4.77 -2.76 -20.38
C ILE A 56 -4.50 -1.65 -21.40
N GLU A 57 -5.56 -1.16 -22.04
CA GLU A 57 -5.47 -0.01 -22.96
C GLU A 57 -5.75 1.31 -22.25
N GLY A 58 -6.36 1.25 -21.05
CA GLY A 58 -6.60 2.38 -20.17
C GLY A 58 -5.51 2.54 -19.11
N ARG A 59 -5.94 2.70 -17.86
CA ARG A 59 -5.10 2.97 -16.69
C ARG A 59 -5.32 1.92 -15.63
N LEU A 60 -4.29 1.72 -14.80
CA LEU A 60 -4.43 0.99 -13.55
C LEU A 60 -4.96 1.92 -12.47
N ILE A 61 -6.18 1.69 -12.02
CA ILE A 61 -6.81 2.39 -10.90
C ILE A 61 -6.48 1.63 -9.62
N VAL A 62 -5.70 2.25 -8.74
CA VAL A 62 -5.37 1.70 -7.42
C VAL A 62 -6.33 2.29 -6.40
N THR A 63 -6.92 1.47 -5.53
CA THR A 63 -7.84 1.96 -4.50
C THR A 63 -7.50 1.43 -3.11
N GLY A 64 -7.95 2.14 -2.08
CA GLY A 64 -7.71 1.74 -0.69
C GLY A 64 -8.08 2.80 0.33
N VAL A 65 -8.21 2.38 1.59
CA VAL A 65 -8.51 3.27 2.72
C VAL A 65 -7.41 3.18 3.80
N GLY A 66 -7.27 4.25 4.59
CA GLY A 66 -6.31 4.30 5.70
C GLY A 66 -4.87 4.07 5.25
N LYS A 67 -4.12 3.25 6.00
CA LYS A 67 -2.71 2.93 5.69
C LYS A 67 -2.56 2.30 4.30
N SER A 68 -3.47 1.41 3.92
CA SER A 68 -3.47 0.80 2.58
C SER A 68 -3.70 1.83 1.48
N GLY A 69 -4.50 2.87 1.73
CA GLY A 69 -4.65 4.00 0.81
C GLY A 69 -3.35 4.77 0.59
N HIS A 70 -2.56 5.02 1.64
CA HIS A 70 -1.25 5.65 1.50
C HIS A 70 -0.26 4.80 0.69
N ILE A 71 -0.22 3.48 0.93
CA ILE A 71 0.62 2.57 0.15
C ILE A 71 0.13 2.49 -1.31
N GLY A 72 -1.17 2.37 -1.53
CA GLY A 72 -1.79 2.35 -2.87
C GLY A 72 -1.50 3.63 -3.67
N SER A 73 -1.59 4.79 -3.03
CA SER A 73 -1.20 6.07 -3.64
C SER A 73 0.27 6.07 -4.08
N LYS A 74 1.18 5.52 -3.25
CA LYS A 74 2.58 5.39 -3.65
C LYS A 74 2.78 4.36 -4.77
N ILE A 75 2.06 3.24 -4.77
CA ILE A 75 2.09 2.24 -5.84
C ILE A 75 1.68 2.88 -7.17
N ALA A 76 0.55 3.59 -7.21
CA ALA A 76 0.08 4.30 -8.39
C ALA A 76 1.13 5.31 -8.92
N ALA A 77 1.70 6.12 -8.03
CA ALA A 77 2.75 7.06 -8.40
C ALA A 77 4.01 6.38 -8.95
N THR A 78 4.42 5.25 -8.37
CA THR A 78 5.56 4.46 -8.87
C THR A 78 5.26 3.92 -10.27
N LEU A 79 4.11 3.27 -10.47
CA LEU A 79 3.74 2.67 -11.75
C LEU A 79 3.63 3.71 -12.87
N ALA A 80 3.00 4.86 -12.59
CA ALA A 80 2.92 5.98 -13.52
C ALA A 80 4.32 6.48 -13.93
N SER A 81 5.27 6.54 -12.98
CA SER A 81 6.65 6.96 -13.26
C SER A 81 7.49 5.93 -14.01
N THR A 82 7.08 4.65 -14.02
CA THR A 82 7.78 3.56 -14.70
C THR A 82 7.10 3.12 -16.00
N GLY A 83 6.17 3.91 -16.52
CA GLY A 83 5.55 3.70 -17.83
C GLY A 83 4.23 2.93 -17.84
N THR A 84 3.65 2.61 -16.68
CA THR A 84 2.30 2.05 -16.57
C THR A 84 1.35 3.16 -16.11
N PRO A 85 0.47 3.70 -16.99
CA PRO A 85 -0.48 4.74 -16.59
C PRO A 85 -1.31 4.28 -15.39
N ALA A 86 -1.19 4.97 -14.25
CA ALA A 86 -1.85 4.57 -13.01
C ALA A 86 -2.33 5.77 -12.20
N PHE A 87 -3.44 5.62 -11.49
CA PHE A 87 -4.03 6.67 -10.65
C PHE A 87 -4.64 6.08 -9.38
N PHE A 88 -4.62 6.81 -8.28
CA PHE A 88 -5.21 6.36 -7.01
C PHE A 88 -6.59 6.99 -6.78
N VAL A 89 -7.58 6.18 -6.41
CA VAL A 89 -8.93 6.63 -6.06
C VAL A 89 -9.27 6.20 -4.64
N HIS A 90 -9.64 7.17 -3.79
CA HIS A 90 -10.11 6.86 -2.44
C HIS A 90 -11.58 6.38 -2.48
N PRO A 91 -11.94 5.22 -1.89
CA PRO A 91 -13.30 4.66 -1.99
C PRO A 91 -14.43 5.59 -1.51
N ALA A 92 -14.15 6.44 -0.51
CA ALA A 92 -15.15 7.40 -0.02
C ALA A 92 -15.46 8.52 -1.04
N GLU A 93 -14.49 8.85 -1.89
CA GLU A 93 -14.61 9.89 -2.93
C GLU A 93 -15.23 9.31 -4.22
N ALA A 94 -14.96 8.02 -4.51
CA ALA A 94 -15.59 7.25 -5.59
C ALA A 94 -17.13 7.36 -5.57
N ASN A 95 -17.74 7.17 -4.40
CA ASN A 95 -19.20 7.25 -4.21
C ASN A 95 -19.80 8.65 -4.40
N HIS A 96 -18.96 9.70 -4.45
CA HIS A 96 -19.39 11.09 -4.63
C HIS A 96 -19.07 11.65 -6.03
N GLY A 97 -18.67 10.80 -6.98
CA GLY A 97 -18.51 11.17 -8.39
C GLY A 97 -17.27 10.60 -9.07
N ASP A 98 -16.24 10.20 -8.30
CA ASP A 98 -14.97 9.77 -8.89
C ASP A 98 -15.04 8.39 -9.58
N LEU A 99 -16.12 7.62 -9.36
CA LEU A 99 -16.40 6.44 -10.20
C LEU A 99 -16.52 6.79 -11.68
N GLY A 100 -16.94 8.02 -12.01
CA GLY A 100 -16.97 8.52 -13.38
C GLY A 100 -15.58 8.67 -14.02
N MET A 101 -14.51 8.62 -13.23
CA MET A 101 -13.14 8.63 -13.74
C MET A 101 -12.65 7.26 -14.18
N ILE A 102 -13.37 6.17 -13.88
CA ILE A 102 -13.00 4.80 -14.28
C ILE A 102 -13.64 4.50 -15.63
N ALA A 103 -12.80 4.19 -16.63
CA ALA A 103 -13.21 3.86 -17.98
C ALA A 103 -13.27 2.33 -18.21
N LYS A 104 -13.94 1.92 -19.30
CA LYS A 104 -14.10 0.50 -19.66
C LYS A 104 -12.79 -0.26 -19.90
N ASP A 105 -11.74 0.45 -20.29
CA ASP A 105 -10.44 -0.12 -20.66
C ASP A 105 -9.43 -0.03 -19.49
N ASP A 106 -9.87 0.48 -18.33
CA ASP A 106 -9.09 0.53 -17.10
C ASP A 106 -9.15 -0.83 -16.36
N ALA A 107 -8.14 -1.11 -15.52
CA ALA A 107 -8.18 -2.19 -14.54
C ALA A 107 -8.14 -1.62 -13.12
N ILE A 108 -8.67 -2.36 -12.14
CA ILE A 108 -8.74 -1.93 -10.73
C ILE A 108 -7.96 -2.92 -9.85
N ILE A 109 -7.14 -2.38 -8.94
CA ILE A 109 -6.47 -3.11 -7.84
C ILE A 109 -6.78 -2.46 -6.50
#